data_AF-A0A9E4M7M0-F1
#
_entry.id   AF-A0A9E4M7M0-F1
#
_cell.length_a   1.000
_cell.length_b   1.000
_cell.length_c   1.000
_cell.angle_alpha   90.00
_cell.angle_beta   90.00
_cell.angle_gamma   90.00
#
_symmetry.space_group_name_H-M   'P 1'
#
loop_
_entity.id
_entity.type
_entity.pdbx_description
1 polymer ?
#
loop_
_entity_poly.entity_id
_entity_poly.type
_entity_poly.pdbx_seq_one_letter_code
_entity_poly.pdbx_strand_id
1 'polypeptide(L)' 'MTHDVELAFDCADRVVVLREGRIHLEGDPMSVLGDPLLTEAGVEPSTMHRLSLGLGLDPPVRAVDELEEQLRARGGPTQ' A
#
# COMPACT_ATOMS: atom_id res chain seq x y z
N MET A 1 8.29 12.80 -15.16
CA MET A 1 8.04 11.34 -15.14
C MET A 1 7.22 11.08 -13.90
N THR A 2 6.03 10.53 -14.06
CA THR A 2 5.01 10.44 -13.02
C THR A 2 5.47 9.48 -11.93
N HIS A 3 5.80 10.04 -10.77
CA HIS A 3 6.26 9.34 -9.56
C HIS A 3 5.08 8.77 -8.74
N ASP A 4 4.01 8.32 -9.40
CA ASP A 4 2.86 7.76 -8.71
C ASP A 4 3.11 6.29 -8.39
N VAL A 5 3.96 6.08 -7.39
CA VAL A 5 4.15 4.79 -6.74
C VAL A 5 2.81 4.18 -6.31
N GLU A 6 1.82 5.01 -5.94
CA GLU A 6 0.46 4.55 -5.63
C GLU A 6 -0.20 3.80 -6.79
N LEU A 7 -0.05 4.28 -8.03
CA LEU A 7 -0.64 3.65 -9.21
C LEU A 7 0.05 2.31 -9.53
N ALA A 8 1.35 2.22 -9.26
CA ALA A 8 2.11 0.98 -9.41
C ALA A 8 1.65 -0.08 -8.40
N PHE A 9 1.29 0.32 -7.18
CA PHE A 9 0.77 -0.61 -6.17
C PHE A 9 -0.69 -1.02 -6.43
N ASP A 10 -1.53 -0.11 -6.93
CA ASP A 10 -2.94 -0.38 -7.21
C ASP A 10 -3.17 -1.34 -8.39
N CYS A 11 -2.28 -1.33 -9.38
CA CYS A 11 -2.52 -1.97 -10.68
C CYS A 11 -1.58 -3.14 -10.99
N ALA A 12 -0.56 -3.40 -10.17
CA ALA A 12 0.44 -4.42 -10.46
C ALA A 12 0.22 -5.69 -9.63
N ASP A 13 0.29 -6.85 -10.29
CA ASP A 13 0.33 -8.14 -9.58
C ASP A 13 1.68 -8.37 -8.86
N ARG A 14 2.71 -7.63 -9.27
CA ARG A 14 4.08 -7.71 -8.74
C ARG A 14 4.79 -6.37 -8.86
N VAL A 15 5.45 -5.98 -7.78
CA VAL A 15 6.23 -4.75 -7.68
C VAL A 15 7.70 -5.10 -7.47
N VAL A 16 8.58 -4.37 -8.18
CA VAL A 16 10.04 -4.47 -8.05
C VAL A 16 10.58 -3.08 -7.77
N VAL A 17 11.25 -2.90 -6.62
CA VAL A 17 11.90 -1.65 -6.25
C VAL A 17 13.37 -1.75 -6.62
N LEU A 18 13.85 -0.85 -7.47
CA LEU A 18 15.26 -0.77 -7.83
C LEU A 18 15.95 0.34 -7.06
N ARG A 19 17.11 0.03 -6.49
CA ARG A 19 18.00 0.98 -5.81
C ARG A 19 19.43 0.72 -6.27
N GLU A 20 20.10 1.78 -6.74
CA GLU A 20 21.51 1.72 -7.18
C GLU A 20 21.80 0.61 -8.22
N GLY A 21 20.88 0.40 -9.15
CA GLY A 21 21.02 -0.61 -10.22
C GLY A 21 20.84 -2.05 -9.77
N ARG A 22 20.32 -2.28 -8.55
CA ARG A 22 20.00 -3.60 -8.02
C ARG A 22 18.53 -3.66 -7.61
N ILE A 23 17.98 -4.87 -7.64
CA ILE A 23 16.67 -5.14 -7.04
C ILE A 23 16.84 -5.04 -5.53
N HIS A 24 16.11 -4.12 -4.93
CA HIS A 24 16.11 -3.87 -3.50
C HIS A 24 14.94 -4.57 -2.82
N LEU A 25 13.77 -4.57 -3.46
CA LEU A 25 12.58 -5.30 -3.03
C LEU A 25 11.84 -5.90 -4.22
N GLU A 26 11.18 -7.02 -3.99
CA GLU A 26 10.34 -7.70 -4.95
C GLU A 26 9.23 -8.47 -4.23
N GLY A 27 8.00 -8.33 -4.70
CA GLY A 27 6.84 -9.06 -4.15
C GLY A 27 5.52 -8.56 -4.71
N ASP A 28 4.42 -9.01 -4.13
CA ASP A 28 3.11 -8.39 -4.34
C ASP A 28 3.08 -6.97 -3.73
N PRO A 29 2.15 -6.10 -4.17
CA PRO A 29 2.04 -4.74 -3.68
C PRO A 29 1.98 -4.62 -2.15
N MET A 30 1.22 -5.49 -1.49
CA MET A 30 0.98 -5.42 -0.05
C MET A 30 2.22 -5.80 0.74
N SER A 31 2.94 -6.83 0.29
CA SER A 31 4.22 -7.23 0.87
C SER A 31 5.27 -6.13 0.71
N VAL A 32 5.37 -5.51 -0.47
CA VAL A 32 6.37 -4.46 -0.73
C VAL A 32 6.04 -3.17 0.01
N LEU A 33 4.76 -2.77 0.08
CA LEU A 33 4.31 -1.59 0.83
C LEU A 33 4.51 -1.73 2.33
N GLY A 34 4.39 -2.94 2.86
CA GLY A 34 4.62 -3.25 4.27
C GLY A 34 6.09 -3.36 4.67
N ASP A 35 7.01 -3.41 3.69
CA ASP A 35 8.42 -3.63 3.96
C ASP A 35 9.12 -2.32 4.38
N PRO A 36 9.80 -2.28 5.55
CA PRO A 36 10.54 -1.10 5.97
C PRO A 36 11.63 -0.66 4.98
N LEU A 37 12.18 -1.59 4.17
CA LEU A 37 13.17 -1.31 3.13
C LEU A 37 12.62 -0.42 2.00
N LEU A 38 11.29 -0.32 1.85
CA LEU A 38 10.68 0.56 0.85
C LEU A 38 11.03 2.03 1.13
N THR A 39 11.02 2.40 2.41
CA THR A 39 11.40 3.75 2.86
C THR A 39 12.89 3.99 2.67
N GLU A 40 13.73 2.96 2.82
CA GLU A 40 15.17 3.01 2.56
C GLU A 40 15.51 3.20 1.07
N ALA A 41 14.60 2.79 0.17
CA ALA A 41 14.67 3.08 -1.26
C ALA A 41 14.20 4.49 -1.62
N GLY A 42 13.78 5.30 -0.64
CA GLY A 42 13.25 6.65 -0.86
C GLY A 42 11.81 6.65 -1.39
N VAL A 43 11.10 5.54 -1.27
CA VAL A 43 9.68 5.44 -1.60
C VAL A 43 8.90 5.49 -0.30
N GLU A 44 8.13 6.55 -0.11
CA GLU A 44 7.30 6.71 1.09
C GLU A 44 5.84 6.47 0.74
N PRO A 45 5.17 5.45 1.33
CA PRO A 45 3.76 5.22 1.10
C PRO A 45 2.92 6.35 1.70
N SER A 46 1.80 6.67 1.05
CA SER A 46 0.89 7.69 1.55
C SER A 46 0.27 7.29 2.89
N THR A 47 -0.21 8.30 3.63
CA THR A 47 -0.87 8.08 4.93
C THR A 47 -2.03 7.08 4.83
N MET A 48 -2.79 7.12 3.73
CA MET A 48 -3.90 6.19 3.50
C MET A 48 -3.43 4.75 3.29
N HIS A 49 -2.35 4.54 2.54
CA HIS A 49 -1.72 3.22 2.39
C HIS A 49 -1.20 2.69 3.74
N ARG A 50 -0.52 3.52 4.52
CA ARG A 50 -0.02 3.14 5.85
C ARG A 50 -1.14 2.77 6.81
N LEU A 51 -2.24 3.52 6.79
CA LEU A 51 -3.45 3.19 7.56
C LEU A 51 -4.06 1.87 7.10
N SER A 52 -4.20 1.66 5.79
CA SER A 52 -4.74 0.43 5.21
C SER A 52 -3.94 -0.80 5.65
N LEU A 53 -2.61 -0.73 5.59
CA LEU A 53 -1.72 -1.78 6.06
C LEU A 53 -1.84 -2.03 7.56
N GLY A 54 -1.84 -0.95 8.37
CA GLY A 54 -1.97 -1.05 9.83
C GLY A 54 -3.29 -1.68 10.27
N LEU A 55 -4.34 -1.56 9.45
CA LEU A 55 -5.64 -2.17 9.65
C LEU A 55 -5.79 -3.53 8.93
N GLY A 56 -4.79 -3.94 8.15
CA GLY A 56 -4.80 -5.16 7.33
C GLY A 56 -5.91 -5.17 6.28
N LEU A 57 -6.23 -4.03 5.68
CA LEU A 57 -7.23 -3.90 4.62
C LEU A 57 -6.67 -4.39 3.28
N ASP A 58 -7.46 -5.19 2.58
CA ASP A 58 -7.16 -5.71 1.25
C ASP A 58 -8.47 -5.74 0.42
N PRO A 59 -8.59 -4.93 -0.65
CA PRO A 59 -7.58 -4.03 -1.19
C PRO A 59 -7.33 -2.79 -0.30
N PRO A 60 -6.19 -2.10 -0.45
CA PRO A 60 -5.92 -0.85 0.26
C PRO A 60 -6.94 0.23 -0.14
N VAL A 61 -7.27 1.10 0.82
CA VAL A 61 -8.24 2.19 0.61
C VAL A 61 -7.54 3.48 0.25
N ARG A 62 -8.13 4.22 -0.68
CA ARG A 62 -7.54 5.43 -1.29
C ARG A 62 -8.23 6.70 -0.81
N ALA A 63 -9.42 6.55 -0.27
CA ALA A 63 -10.21 7.63 0.32
C ALA A 63 -10.76 7.23 1.68
N VAL A 64 -11.11 8.24 2.47
CA VAL A 64 -11.73 8.05 3.78
C VAL A 64 -13.09 7.34 3.64
N ASP A 65 -13.85 7.63 2.58
CA ASP A 65 -15.14 6.99 2.34
C ASP A 65 -14.99 5.46 2.15
N GLU A 66 -14.00 5.02 1.37
CA GLU A 66 -13.68 3.58 1.19
C GLU A 66 -13.24 2.93 2.51
N LEU A 67 -12.48 3.68 3.34
CA LEU A 67 -12.07 3.23 4.67
C LEU A 67 -13.28 3.01 5.58
N GLU A 68 -14.22 3.95 5.61
CA GLU A 68 -15.45 3.82 6.39
C GLU A 68 -16.28 2.61 5.94
N GLU A 69 -16.44 2.41 4.63
CA GLU A 69 -17.17 1.27 4.07
C GLU A 69 -16.53 -0.06 4.46
N GLN A 70 -15.20 -0.21 4.34
CA GLN A 70 -14.50 -1.43 4.73
C GLN A 70 -14.56 -1.67 6.24
N LEU A 71 -14.42 -0.63 7.06
CA LEU A 71 -14.52 -0.76 8.50
C LEU A 71 -15.94 -1.14 8.94
N ARG A 72 -16.99 -0.59 8.31
CA ARG A 72 -18.38 -1.02 8.53
C ARG A 72 -18.64 -2.45 8.05
N ALA A 73 -18.02 -2.87 6.95
CA ALA A 73 -18.15 -4.25 6.47
C ALA A 73 -17.49 -5.26 7.44
N ARG A 74 -16.40 -4.88 8.10
CA ARG A 74 -15.70 -5.71 9.11
C ARG A 74 -16.37 -5.68 10.48
N GLY A 75 -16.79 -4.50 10.92
CA GLY A 75 -17.58 -4.31 12.13
C GLY A 75 -19.06 -4.33 11.77
N GLY A 76 -19.66 -5.53 11.71
CA GLY A 76 -21.12 -5.65 11.66
C GLY A 76 -21.78 -4.74 12.71
N PRO A 77 -22.98 -4.20 12.44
CA PRO A 77 -23.47 -2.96 13.02
C PRO A 77 -23.39 -2.97 14.55
N THR A 78 -22.40 -2.26 15.09
CA THR A 78 -22.41 -1.89 16.49
C THR A 78 -23.40 -0.73 16.62
N GLN A 79 -24.62 -1.10 17.00
CA GLN A 79 -25.70 -0.21 17.42
C GLN A 79 -25.29 0.61 18.65
#